data_AF-A0A7Y3AD84-F1
#
_entry.id   AF-A0A7Y3AD84-F1
#
_cell.length_a   1.000
_cell.length_b   1.000
_cell.length_c   1.000
_cell.angle_alpha   90.00
_cell.angle_beta   90.00
_cell.angle_gamma   90.00
#
_symmetry.space_group_name_H-M   'P 1'
#
loop_
_entity.id
_entity.type
_entity.pdbx_description
1 polymer ?
#
loop_
_entity_poly.entity_id
_entity_poly.type
_entity_poly.pdbx_seq_one_letter_code
_entity_poly.pdbx_strand_id
1 'polypeptide(L)' 'MDRKGKQLASMTYDNWHAIGECDQPLSITVAGLSFGTRADLALSELEATSFVGKDFRIPYPPSYFRQYWP' A
#
# COMPACT_ATOMS: atom_id res chain seq x y z
N MET A 1 -12.27 3.89 11.01
CA MET A 1 -12.99 3.46 12.23
C MET A 1 -13.55 2.06 11.99
N ASP A 2 -13.86 1.29 13.03
CA ASP A 2 -14.61 0.05 12.88
C ASP A 2 -16.11 0.32 12.60
N ARG A 3 -16.90 -0.73 12.41
CA ARG A 3 -18.36 -0.64 12.22
C ARG A 3 -19.11 -0.01 13.41
N LYS A 4 -18.45 0.20 14.54
CA LYS A 4 -19.00 0.77 15.78
C LYS A 4 -18.45 2.18 16.05
N GLY A 5 -17.71 2.78 15.12
CA GLY A 5 -17.14 4.12 15.27
C GLY A 5 -15.86 4.18 16.11
N LYS A 6 -15.28 3.05 16.51
CA LYS A 6 -14.00 3.04 17.22
C LYS A 6 -12.86 3.36 16.25
N GLN A 7 -11.98 4.28 16.63
CA GLN A 7 -10.74 4.53 15.89
C GLN A 7 -9.83 3.30 15.97
N LEU A 8 -9.44 2.77 14.80
CA LEU A 8 -8.61 1.57 14.68
C LEU A 8 -7.12 1.89 14.50
N ALA A 9 -6.82 3.03 13.89
CA ALA A 9 -5.48 3.55 13.69
C ALA A 9 -5.58 5.05 13.35
N SER A 10 -4.47 5.76 13.51
CA SER A 10 -4.21 7.08 12.94
C SER A 10 -3.06 6.98 11.94
N MET A 11 -3.18 7.70 10.82
CA MET A 11 -2.11 7.79 9.82
C MET A 11 -1.64 9.23 9.72
N THR A 12 -0.33 9.42 9.71
CA THR A 12 0.31 10.72 9.50
C THR A 12 1.25 10.61 8.31
N TYR A 13 1.23 11.64 7.46
CA TYR A 13 2.02 11.74 6.24
C TYR A 13 2.95 12.93 6.36
N ASP A 14 4.23 12.72 6.13
CA ASP A 14 5.26 13.75 6.27
C ASP A 14 6.32 13.59 5.18
N ASN A 15 7.24 14.56 5.12
CA ASN A 15 8.32 14.63 4.15
C ASN A 15 7.78 14.53 2.71
N TRP A 16 6.98 15.52 2.33
CA TRP A 16 6.33 15.58 1.02
C TRP A 16 7.32 16.05 -0.07
N HIS A 17 7.33 15.36 -1.21
CA HIS A 17 8.14 15.67 -2.37
C HIS A 17 7.33 15.56 -3.65
N ALA A 18 7.57 16.47 -4.59
CA ALA A 18 6.99 16.41 -5.92
C ALA A 18 7.64 15.27 -6.72
N ILE A 19 6.84 14.29 -7.15
CA ILE A 19 7.26 13.17 -7.99
C ILE A 19 6.32 13.12 -9.21
N GLY A 20 6.85 13.51 -10.37
CA GLY A 20 6.02 13.82 -11.53
C GLY A 20 5.16 15.06 -11.27
N GLU A 21 3.85 14.92 -11.48
CA GLU A 21 2.86 16.01 -11.34
C GLU A 21 2.13 15.98 -9.98
N CYS A 22 2.60 15.19 -9.01
CA CYS A 22 1.92 14.99 -7.72
C CYS A 22 2.91 15.04 -6.56
N ASP A 23 2.49 15.66 -5.44
CA ASP A 23 3.21 15.55 -4.17
C ASP A 23 2.93 14.20 -3.53
N GLN A 24 3.99 13.50 -3.14
CA GLN A 24 3.94 12.22 -2.45
C GLN A 24 4.68 12.31 -1.11
N PRO A 25 4.15 11.72 -0.03
CA PRO A 25 4.84 11.67 1.25
C PRO A 25 5.88 10.56 1.24
N LEU A 26 7.11 10.86 1.63
CA LEU A 26 8.16 9.86 1.76
C LEU A 26 8.14 9.17 3.13
N SER A 27 7.40 9.71 4.09
CA SER A 27 7.25 9.14 5.43
C SER A 27 5.78 8.98 5.78
N ILE A 28 5.40 7.77 6.17
CA ILE A 28 4.05 7.46 6.63
C ILE A 28 4.14 6.72 7.95
N THR A 29 3.49 7.27 8.98
CA THR A 29 3.38 6.62 10.29
C THR A 29 1.95 6.16 10.51
N VAL A 30 1.80 4.89 10.85
CA VAL A 30 0.53 4.28 11.28
C VAL A 30 0.62 3.97 12.77
N ALA A 31 -0.19 4.65 13.58
CA ALA A 31 -0.22 4.51 15.03
C ALA A 31 -1.61 4.08 15.53
N GLY A 32 -1.69 3.67 16.80
CA GLY A 32 -2.94 3.24 17.42
C GLY A 32 -3.38 1.82 17.02
N LEU A 33 -2.47 1.03 16.43
CA LEU A 33 -2.72 -0.37 16.11
C LEU A 33 -2.86 -1.19 17.41
N SER A 34 -3.41 -2.40 17.28
CA SER A 34 -3.58 -3.32 18.41
C SER A 34 -2.29 -3.49 19.20
N PHE A 35 -2.42 -3.61 20.52
CA PHE A 35 -1.30 -3.78 21.45
C PHE A 35 -0.29 -2.62 21.49
N GLY A 36 -0.71 -1.40 21.12
CA GLY A 36 0.18 -0.24 21.11
C GLY A 36 1.22 -0.27 19.99
N THR A 37 0.96 -1.08 18.96
CA THR A 37 1.87 -1.25 17.83
C THR A 37 1.88 0.01 16.95
N ARG A 38 3.02 0.25 16.32
CA ARG A 38 3.25 1.30 15.33
C ARG A 38 3.93 0.70 14.11
N ALA A 39 3.57 1.18 12.93
CA ALA A 39 4.27 0.88 11.69
C ALA A 39 4.77 2.19 11.07
N ASP A 40 6.01 2.20 10.63
CA ASP A 40 6.62 3.33 9.93
C ASP A 40 7.04 2.85 8.54
N LEU A 41 6.61 3.59 7.52
CA LEU A 41 6.93 3.36 6.12
C LEU A 41 7.82 4.50 5.65
N ALA A 42 9.04 4.16 5.24
CA ALA A 42 9.95 5.07 4.57
C ALA A 42 10.01 4.69 3.09
N LEU A 43 9.61 5.63 2.23
CA LEU A 43 9.64 5.46 0.79
C LEU A 43 10.89 6.12 0.22
N SER A 44 11.56 5.43 -0.68
CA SER A 44 12.74 5.91 -1.40
C SER A 44 12.63 5.53 -2.87
N GLU A 45 13.36 6.25 -3.73
CA GLU A 45 13.45 5.94 -5.16
C GLU A 45 12.07 5.92 -5.85
N LEU A 46 11.20 6.85 -5.45
CA LEU A 46 9.89 7.01 -6.07
C LEU A 46 10.06 7.67 -7.45
N GLU A 47 9.56 6.99 -8.48
CA GLU A 47 9.55 7.47 -9.84
C GLU A 47 8.12 7.53 -10.38
N ALA A 48 7.79 8.63 -11.06
CA ALA A 48 6.56 8.70 -11.83
C ALA A 48 6.69 7.79 -13.05
N THR A 49 5.82 6.80 -13.17
CA THR A 49 5.86 5.83 -14.27
C THR A 49 4.48 5.62 -14.88
N SER A 50 4.46 5.15 -16.13
CA SER A 50 3.25 4.73 -16.82
C SER A 50 3.13 3.22 -16.77
N PHE A 51 2.12 2.71 -16.06
CA PHE A 51 1.80 1.29 -16.09
C PHE A 51 0.92 0.95 -17.29
N VAL A 52 1.13 -0.23 -17.87
CA VAL A 52 0.25 -0.82 -18.87
C VAL A 52 -0.52 -1.99 -18.27
N GLY A 53 -1.65 -2.37 -18.86
CA GLY A 53 -2.54 -3.39 -18.28
C GLY A 53 -1.90 -4.77 -18.04
N LYS A 54 -0.76 -5.08 -18.70
CA LYS A 54 0.00 -6.30 -18.43
C LYS A 54 0.74 -6.28 -17.08
N ASP A 55 1.07 -5.10 -16.54
CA ASP A 55 1.84 -4.95 -15.31
C ASP A 55 1.01 -5.32 -14.07
N PHE A 56 -0.31 -5.35 -14.20
CA PHE A 56 -1.26 -5.75 -13.15
C PHE A 56 -1.75 -7.20 -13.29
N ARG A 57 -1.09 -8.02 -14.12
CA ARG A 57 -1.40 -9.45 -14.23
C ARG A 57 -0.56 -10.24 -13.25
N ILE A 58 -1.20 -10.91 -12.31
CA ILE A 58 -0.56 -11.91 -11.47
C ILE A 58 -0.37 -13.16 -12.34
N PRO A 59 0.87 -13.55 -12.70
CA PRO A 59 1.06 -14.77 -13.47
C PRO A 59 0.63 -15.98 -12.64
N TYR A 60 0.11 -17.00 -13.31
CA TYR A 60 -0.15 -18.28 -12.65
C TYR A 60 1.19 -18.85 -12.15
N PRO A 61 1.25 -19.35 -10.91
CA PRO A 61 2.44 -20.04 -10.42
C PRO A 61 2.84 -21.17 -11.38
N PRO A 62 4.14 -21.48 -11.52
CA PRO A 62 4.57 -22.71 -12.17
C PRO A 62 3.86 -23.89 -11.51
N SER A 63 3.33 -24.84 -12.31
CA SER A 63 2.51 -25.99 -11.87
C SER A 63 1.08 -25.70 -11.41
N TYR A 64 0.55 -24.48 -11.60
CA TYR A 64 -0.88 -24.22 -11.39
C TYR A 64 -1.73 -24.94 -12.45
N PHE A 65 -2.32 -26.08 -12.09
CA PHE A 65 -3.38 -26.72 -12.87
C PHE A 65 -4.73 -26.14 -12.46
N ARG A 66 -5.40 -25.49 -13.40
CA ARG A 66 -6.76 -24.99 -13.20
C ARG A 66 -7.69 -26.20 -13.10
N GLN A 67 -8.08 -26.58 -11.88
CA GLN A 67 -9.12 -27.58 -11.69
C GLN A 67 -10.47 -26.96 -12.10
N TYR A 68 -11.00 -27.43 -13.22
CA TYR A 68 -12.39 -27.22 -13.57
C TYR A 68 -13.20 -28.22 -12.76
N TRP A 69 -13.93 -27.76 -11.74
CA TRP A 69 -14.94 -28.59 -11.09
C TRP A 69 -16.15 -28.68 -12.04
N PRO A 70 -16.74 -29.86 -12.27
CA PRO A 70 -17.92 -30.03 -13.11
C PRO A 70 -19.16 -29.34 -12.54
#